data_AF-A0A535FLB9-F1
#
_entry.id   AF-A0A535FLB9-F1
#
_cell.length_a   1.000
_cell.length_b   1.000
_cell.length_c   1.000
_cell.angle_alpha   90.00
_cell.angle_beta   90.00
_cell.angle_gamma   90.00
#
_symmetry.space_group_name_H-M   'P 1'
#
loop_
_entity.id
_entity.type
_entity.pdbx_description
1 polymer ?
#
loop_
_entity_poly.entity_id
_entity_poly.type
_entity_poly.pdbx_seq_one_letter_code
_entity_poly.pdbx_strand_id
1 'polypeptide(L)'
;MEDCGHYSLGPWKDAGSGNFPQSAAFVPAAQLPVWPGSRVHAGLLIGLVAVIILYLILHHTRWGYEMRAIGGNPEAARRVGIPVLFYIIGALVIGAALAGIAGFGEVSAIQGRLRPDFSPGYGYIGFLVSWLAAHNPLTIVLMSLLLAVIIAGGDSLQIDQHLPFASVNLLMALTLFVVLALRSRSEAMR
;
A
#
# COMPACT_ATOMS: atom_id res chain seq x y z
N MET A 1 1.76 -7.03 -18.71
CA MET A 1 2.31 -7.86 -17.62
C MET A 1 3.35 -8.86 -18.12
N GLU A 2 3.61 -8.94 -19.44
CA GLU A 2 4.52 -9.94 -20.05
C GLU A 2 6.01 -9.50 -20.07
N ASP A 3 6.32 -8.21 -19.93
CA ASP A 3 7.69 -7.70 -20.15
C ASP A 3 8.63 -7.76 -18.92
N CYS A 4 8.10 -7.81 -17.70
CA CYS A 4 8.94 -7.90 -16.49
C CYS A 4 9.70 -9.23 -16.39
N GLY A 5 9.18 -10.29 -17.02
CA GLY A 5 9.83 -11.61 -17.08
C GLY A 5 11.18 -11.54 -17.81
N HIS A 6 11.29 -10.73 -18.86
CA HIS A 6 12.49 -10.64 -19.70
C HIS A 6 13.72 -10.11 -18.95
N TYR A 7 13.54 -9.19 -17.99
CA TYR A 7 14.63 -8.69 -17.15
C TYR A 7 15.03 -9.68 -16.05
N SER A 8 14.08 -10.46 -15.53
CA SER A 8 14.34 -11.54 -14.55
C SER A 8 15.03 -12.77 -15.16
N LEU A 9 14.86 -12.98 -16.47
CA LEU A 9 15.52 -14.01 -17.27
C LEU A 9 16.84 -13.51 -17.91
N GLY A 10 17.08 -12.20 -17.91
CA GLY A 10 18.22 -11.51 -18.52
C GLY A 10 19.25 -10.96 -17.50
N PRO A 11 19.73 -9.72 -17.62
CA PRO A 11 20.97 -9.23 -16.98
C PRO A 11 20.96 -9.17 -15.44
N TRP A 12 19.78 -9.30 -14.80
CA TRP A 12 19.65 -9.26 -13.34
C TRP A 12 19.59 -10.67 -12.71
N LYS A 13 19.58 -11.72 -13.54
CA LYS A 13 19.57 -13.13 -13.13
C LYS A 13 20.89 -13.50 -12.46
N ASP A 14 20.81 -14.12 -11.29
CA ASP A 14 21.96 -14.68 -10.59
C ASP A 14 22.53 -15.89 -11.34
N ALA A 15 23.83 -15.88 -11.63
CA ALA A 15 24.52 -16.97 -12.34
C ALA A 15 24.54 -18.29 -11.54
N GLY A 16 24.31 -18.23 -10.21
CA GLY A 16 24.28 -19.40 -9.32
C GLY A 16 22.89 -20.00 -9.04
N SER A 17 21.80 -19.34 -9.45
CA SER A 17 20.44 -19.86 -9.22
C SER A 17 20.02 -20.72 -10.41
N GLY A 18 20.13 -22.05 -10.29
CA GLY A 18 19.80 -23.02 -11.33
C GLY A 18 18.43 -22.81 -11.99
N ASN A 19 18.40 -21.99 -13.05
CA ASN A 19 17.25 -21.58 -13.86
C ASN A 19 16.01 -21.00 -13.17
N PHE A 20 16.05 -20.71 -11.86
CA PHE A 20 14.99 -19.93 -11.22
C PHE A 20 15.12 -18.44 -11.58
N PRO A 21 14.04 -17.76 -12.00
CA PRO A 21 14.06 -16.33 -12.31
C PRO A 21 14.11 -15.54 -10.99
N GLN A 22 15.30 -15.37 -10.42
CA GLN A 22 15.50 -14.57 -9.20
C GLN A 22 16.72 -13.67 -9.38
N SER A 23 16.68 -12.46 -8.80
CA SER A 23 17.86 -11.61 -8.79
C SER A 23 18.96 -12.15 -7.86
N ALA A 24 20.17 -11.61 -7.99
CA ALA A 24 21.18 -11.73 -6.94
C ALA A 24 20.60 -11.24 -5.59
N ALA A 25 21.07 -11.84 -4.49
CA ALA A 25 20.65 -11.43 -3.16
C ALA A 25 21.10 -9.99 -2.85
N PHE A 26 20.26 -9.23 -2.16
CA PHE A 26 20.63 -7.89 -1.71
C PHE A 26 21.81 -7.98 -0.74
N VAL A 27 22.77 -7.08 -0.93
CA VAL A 27 23.91 -6.89 -0.01
C VAL A 27 23.38 -6.70 1.41
N PRO A 28 24.03 -7.24 2.47
CA PRO A 28 23.54 -7.12 3.85
C PRO A 28 23.26 -5.67 4.30
N ALA A 29 23.98 -4.69 3.75
CA ALA A 29 23.76 -3.25 4.00
C ALA A 29 22.47 -2.69 3.37
N ALA A 30 21.93 -3.37 2.36
CA ALA A 30 20.69 -3.00 1.68
C ALA A 30 19.47 -3.75 2.24
N GLN A 31 19.64 -4.63 3.23
CA GLN A 31 18.56 -5.34 3.90
C GLN A 31 18.11 -4.55 5.13
N LEU A 32 16.82 -4.26 5.23
CA LEU A 32 16.25 -3.62 6.42
C LEU A 32 16.34 -4.58 7.61
N PRO A 33 16.63 -4.07 8.82
CA PRO A 33 16.68 -4.90 10.01
C PRO A 33 15.29 -5.50 10.28
N VAL A 34 15.27 -6.81 10.42
CA VAL A 34 14.09 -7.61 10.78
C VAL A 34 14.21 -8.00 12.25
N TRP A 35 13.09 -7.99 12.97
CA TRP A 35 13.09 -8.42 14.35
C TRP A 35 13.33 -9.94 14.42
N PRO A 36 14.34 -10.41 15.18
CA PRO A 36 14.68 -11.83 15.23
C PRO A 36 13.51 -12.68 15.69
N GLY A 37 13.14 -13.70 14.89
CA GLY A 37 12.03 -14.61 15.16
C GLY A 37 10.66 -14.17 14.63
N SER A 38 10.56 -13.03 13.95
CA SER A 38 9.30 -12.59 13.33
C SER A 38 9.51 -12.08 11.90
N ARG A 39 8.42 -11.96 11.14
CA ARG A 39 8.41 -11.25 9.83
C ARG A 39 8.29 -9.73 9.97
N VAL A 40 8.35 -9.20 11.19
CA VAL A 40 8.23 -7.75 11.44
C VAL A 40 9.55 -7.08 11.10
N HIS A 41 9.51 -6.17 10.14
CA HIS A 41 10.65 -5.40 9.68
C HIS A 41 10.47 -3.91 10.00
N ALA A 42 11.57 -3.16 9.93
CA ALA A 42 11.55 -1.71 10.16
C ALA A 42 10.59 -0.92 9.24
N GLY A 43 10.07 -1.53 8.16
CA GLY A 43 9.05 -0.94 7.31
C GLY A 43 7.74 -0.60 8.04
N LEU A 44 7.38 -1.34 9.10
CA LEU A 44 6.23 -0.99 9.93
C LEU A 44 6.40 0.37 10.61
N LEU A 45 7.60 0.65 11.14
CA LEU A 45 7.92 1.92 11.77
C LEU A 45 7.91 3.06 10.74
N ILE A 46 8.47 2.82 9.56
CA ILE A 46 8.46 3.80 8.45
C ILE A 46 7.02 4.13 8.05
N GLY A 47 6.15 3.12 7.92
CA GLY A 47 4.74 3.32 7.61
C GLY A 47 4.01 4.15 8.68
N LEU A 48 4.24 3.86 9.96
CA LEU A 48 3.63 4.61 11.05
C LEU A 48 4.09 6.08 11.08
N VAL A 49 5.39 6.31 10.89
CA VAL A 49 5.95 7.66 10.78
C VAL A 49 5.37 8.40 9.58
N ALA A 50 5.24 7.74 8.43
CA ALA A 50 4.64 8.32 7.23
C ALA A 50 3.17 8.73 7.46
N VAL A 51 2.38 7.92 8.16
CA VAL A 51 1.00 8.28 8.52
C VAL A 51 0.95 9.51 9.41
N ILE A 52 1.84 9.62 10.40
CA ILE A 52 1.92 10.79 11.29
C ILE A 52 2.29 12.04 10.48
N ILE A 53 3.29 11.94 9.60
CA ILE A 53 3.72 13.05 8.73
C ILE A 53 2.56 13.48 7.83
N LEU A 54 1.87 12.54 7.18
CA LEU A 54 0.73 12.84 6.32
C LEU A 54 -0.44 13.46 7.10
N TYR A 55 -0.70 12.98 8.32
CA TYR A 55 -1.71 13.57 9.20
C TYR A 55 -1.38 15.03 9.51
N LEU A 56 -0.13 15.32 9.88
CA LEU A 56 0.32 16.70 10.15
C LEU A 56 0.23 17.57 8.91
N ILE A 57 0.71 17.09 7.76
CA ILE A 57 0.65 17.84 6.50
C ILE A 57 -0.81 18.13 6.12
N LEU A 58 -1.68 17.13 6.13
CA LEU A 58 -3.06 17.30 5.69
C LEU A 58 -3.87 18.14 6.67
N HIS A 59 -3.68 18.03 7.98
CA HIS A 59 -4.50 18.73 8.97
C HIS A 59 -3.94 20.08 9.42
N HIS A 60 -2.62 20.26 9.43
CA HIS A 60 -1.99 21.44 10.04
C HIS A 60 -1.29 22.37 9.05
N THR A 61 -1.23 22.04 7.75
CA THR A 61 -0.55 22.88 6.75
C THR A 61 -1.53 23.51 5.75
N ARG A 62 -1.17 24.68 5.22
CA ARG A 62 -1.90 25.37 4.15
C ARG A 62 -2.12 24.48 2.93
N TRP A 63 -1.10 23.71 2.57
CA TRP A 63 -1.16 22.76 1.46
C TRP A 63 -2.28 21.74 1.62
N GLY A 64 -2.47 21.20 2.84
CA GLY A 64 -3.57 20.28 3.14
C GLY A 64 -4.96 20.93 3.05
N TYR A 65 -5.10 22.19 3.45
CA TYR A 65 -6.36 22.94 3.30
C TYR A 65 -6.72 23.18 1.84
N GLU A 66 -5.76 23.63 1.03
CA GLU A 66 -5.94 23.89 -0.40
C GLU A 66 -6.28 22.58 -1.14
N MET A 67 -5.64 21.46 -0.77
CA MET A 67 -5.93 20.17 -1.38
C MET A 67 -7.33 19.64 -1.03
N ARG A 68 -7.83 19.88 0.19
CA ARG A 68 -9.23 19.59 0.54
C ARG A 68 -10.21 20.48 -0.23
N ALA A 69 -9.88 21.75 -0.44
CA ALA A 69 -10.70 22.66 -1.24
C ALA A 69 -10.78 22.20 -2.71
N ILE A 70 -9.66 21.76 -3.29
CA ILE A 70 -9.59 21.15 -4.63
C ILE A 70 -10.46 19.89 -4.70
N GLY A 71 -10.38 19.02 -3.68
CA GLY A 71 -11.15 17.78 -3.63
C GLY A 71 -12.66 17.98 -3.55
N GLY A 72 -13.13 19.11 -3.01
CA GLY A 72 -14.55 19.48 -2.98
C GLY A 72 -15.06 20.01 -4.32
N ASN A 73 -14.38 21.02 -4.89
CA ASN A 73 -14.70 21.52 -6.22
C ASN A 73 -13.45 22.14 -6.90
N PRO A 74 -12.86 21.45 -7.89
CA PRO A 74 -11.64 21.92 -8.56
C PRO A 74 -11.87 23.19 -9.40
N GLU A 75 -13.09 23.41 -9.90
CA GLU A 75 -13.42 24.64 -10.64
C GLU A 75 -13.51 25.85 -9.72
N ALA A 76 -14.12 25.69 -8.55
CA ALA A 76 -14.17 26.74 -7.54
C ALA A 76 -12.77 27.10 -7.04
N ALA A 77 -11.92 26.09 -6.80
CA ALA A 77 -10.53 26.29 -6.40
C ALA A 77 -9.73 27.09 -7.45
N ARG A 78 -9.91 26.79 -8.74
CA ARG A 78 -9.29 27.57 -9.83
C ARG A 78 -9.73 29.02 -9.86
N ARG A 79 -11.01 29.29 -9.58
CA ARG A 79 -11.56 30.67 -9.55
C ARG A 79 -11.01 31.50 -8.39
N VAL A 80 -10.60 30.87 -7.29
CA VAL A 80 -9.96 31.52 -6.14
C VAL A 80 -8.45 31.70 -6.34
N GLY A 81 -7.90 31.24 -7.47
CA GLY A 81 -6.48 31.39 -7.81
C GLY A 81 -5.58 30.26 -7.29
N ILE A 82 -6.15 29.15 -6.81
CA ILE A 82 -5.36 27.99 -6.39
C ILE A 82 -4.80 27.28 -7.63
N PRO A 83 -3.46 27.10 -7.74
CA PRO A 83 -2.85 26.46 -8.90
C PRO A 83 -3.01 24.93 -8.86
N VAL A 84 -4.23 24.44 -9.15
CA VAL A 84 -4.67 23.04 -9.02
C VAL A 84 -3.69 22.01 -9.60
N LEU A 85 -3.12 22.29 -10.78
CA LEU A 85 -2.19 21.37 -11.46
C LEU A 85 -0.96 21.04 -10.59
N PHE A 86 -0.42 22.03 -9.87
CA PHE A 86 0.76 21.83 -9.02
C PHE A 86 0.44 20.96 -7.80
N TYR A 87 -0.76 21.07 -7.24
CA TYR A 87 -1.19 20.19 -6.14
C TYR A 87 -1.38 18.75 -6.61
N ILE A 88 -1.95 18.55 -7.80
CA ILE A 88 -2.10 17.20 -8.39
C ILE A 88 -0.73 16.56 -8.63
N ILE A 89 0.20 17.28 -9.25
CA ILE A 89 1.56 16.78 -9.50
C ILE A 89 2.29 16.52 -8.18
N GLY A 90 2.18 17.43 -7.21
CA GLY A 90 2.77 17.26 -5.88
C GLY A 90 2.24 16.02 -5.16
N ALA A 91 0.92 15.79 -5.19
CA ALA A 91 0.30 14.60 -4.62
C ALA A 91 0.76 13.31 -5.31
N LEU A 92 0.91 13.33 -6.64
CA LEU A 92 1.41 12.18 -7.40
C LEU A 92 2.86 11.85 -7.03
N VAL A 93 3.73 12.86 -6.94
CA VAL A 93 5.14 12.68 -6.58
C VAL A 93 5.29 12.15 -5.15
N ILE A 94 4.55 12.72 -4.20
CA ILE A 94 4.56 12.26 -2.80
C ILE A 94 4.03 10.83 -2.71
N GLY A 95 2.93 10.52 -3.39
CA GLY A 95 2.36 9.17 -3.45
C GLY A 95 3.32 8.15 -4.06
N ALA A 96 3.99 8.50 -5.16
CA ALA A 96 4.99 7.65 -5.80
C ALA A 96 6.21 7.42 -4.91
N ALA A 97 6.70 8.45 -4.21
CA ALA A 97 7.80 8.32 -3.27
C ALA A 97 7.45 7.37 -2.11
N LEU A 98 6.26 7.52 -1.52
CA LEU A 98 5.79 6.64 -0.44
C LEU A 98 5.59 5.20 -0.92
N ALA A 99 5.00 5.01 -2.10
CA ALA A 99 4.83 3.68 -2.71
C ALA A 99 6.19 3.02 -3.00
N GLY A 100 7.17 3.79 -3.47
CA GLY A 100 8.55 3.32 -3.70
C GLY A 100 9.23 2.87 -2.40
N ILE A 101 9.11 3.66 -1.33
CA ILE A 101 9.65 3.30 0.00
C ILE A 101 8.98 2.03 0.54
N ALA A 102 7.67 1.91 0.39
CA ALA A 102 6.93 0.71 0.81
C ALA A 102 7.39 -0.54 0.04
N GLY A 103 7.50 -0.44 -1.29
CA GLY A 103 7.96 -1.55 -2.13
C GLY A 103 9.42 -1.94 -1.85
N PHE A 104 10.31 -0.96 -1.65
CA PHE A 104 11.68 -1.22 -1.21
C PHE A 104 11.71 -1.93 0.15
N GLY A 105 10.84 -1.50 1.08
CA GLY A 105 10.69 -2.10 2.40
C GLY A 105 10.36 -3.60 2.37
N GLU A 106 9.38 -3.97 1.55
CA GLU A 106 8.94 -5.36 1.38
C GLU A 106 10.04 -6.23 0.75
N VAL A 107 10.60 -5.76 -0.36
CA VAL A 107 11.55 -6.52 -1.18
C VAL A 107 12.90 -6.72 -0.48
N SER A 108 13.40 -5.67 0.19
CA SER A 108 14.69 -5.73 0.89
C SER A 108 14.62 -6.50 2.21
N ALA A 109 13.50 -6.43 2.94
CA ALA A 109 13.40 -7.02 4.27
C ALA A 109 12.95 -8.49 4.23
N ILE A 110 11.99 -8.84 3.37
CA ILE A 110 11.33 -10.15 3.44
C ILE A 110 11.83 -11.08 2.34
N GLN A 111 11.89 -10.61 1.09
CA GLN A 111 12.26 -11.49 -0.02
C GLN A 111 13.77 -11.61 -0.18
N GLY A 112 14.55 -10.57 0.18
CA GLY A 112 16.02 -10.56 0.09
C GLY A 112 16.57 -10.70 -1.33
N ARG A 113 15.68 -10.83 -2.33
CA ARG A 113 15.89 -11.04 -3.76
C ARG A 113 14.64 -10.54 -4.49
N LEU A 114 14.78 -9.98 -5.69
CA LEU A 114 13.63 -9.76 -6.57
C LEU A 114 13.16 -11.11 -7.11
N ARG A 115 11.89 -11.41 -6.88
CA ARG A 115 11.18 -12.53 -7.51
C ARG A 115 10.09 -11.97 -8.44
N PRO A 116 9.77 -12.65 -9.56
CA PRO A 116 8.48 -12.47 -10.22
C PRO A 116 7.38 -12.64 -9.16
N ASP A 117 6.37 -11.78 -9.19
CA ASP A 117 5.25 -11.74 -8.24
C ASP A 117 5.55 -11.21 -6.82
N PHE A 118 6.53 -10.30 -6.66
CA PHE A 118 6.76 -9.62 -5.38
C PHE A 118 5.60 -8.69 -4.92
N SER A 119 4.66 -8.36 -5.81
CA SER A 119 3.48 -7.54 -5.49
C SER A 119 2.21 -8.15 -6.08
N PRO A 120 1.63 -9.18 -5.43
CA PRO A 120 0.40 -9.85 -5.88
C PRO A 120 -0.85 -9.00 -5.55
N GLY A 121 -0.82 -7.70 -5.85
CA GLY A 121 -1.96 -6.79 -5.68
C GLY A 121 -1.93 -5.87 -4.45
N TYR A 122 -0.77 -5.65 -3.82
CA TYR A 122 -0.65 -4.73 -2.67
C TYR A 122 -1.15 -3.31 -2.96
N GLY A 123 -1.02 -2.83 -4.21
CA GLY A 123 -1.58 -1.55 -4.62
C GLY A 123 -3.11 -1.49 -4.55
N TYR A 124 -3.79 -2.58 -4.94
CA TYR A 124 -5.24 -2.69 -4.82
C TYR A 124 -5.66 -2.72 -3.35
N ILE A 125 -4.99 -3.51 -2.52
CA ILE A 125 -5.24 -3.56 -1.07
C ILE A 125 -5.04 -2.16 -0.44
N GLY A 126 -3.99 -1.44 -0.81
CA GLY A 126 -3.74 -0.07 -0.34
C GLY A 126 -4.84 0.91 -0.73
N PHE A 127 -5.32 0.84 -1.97
CA PHE A 127 -6.49 1.60 -2.43
C PHE A 127 -7.75 1.26 -1.60
N LEU A 128 -8.00 -0.03 -1.39
CA LEU A 128 -9.15 -0.50 -0.61
C LEU A 128 -9.10 0.03 0.83
N VAL A 129 -7.95 -0.06 1.50
CA VAL A 129 -7.76 0.47 2.86
C VAL A 129 -8.03 1.97 2.91
N SER A 130 -7.47 2.74 1.97
CA SER A 130 -7.66 4.20 1.90
C SER A 130 -9.14 4.57 1.75
N TRP A 131 -9.86 3.83 0.91
CA TRP A 131 -11.28 4.04 0.70
C TRP A 131 -12.12 3.66 1.92
N LEU A 132 -11.82 2.51 2.54
CA LEU A 132 -12.48 2.03 3.77
C LEU A 132 -12.30 3.02 4.92
N ALA A 133 -11.12 3.65 4.99
CA ALA A 133 -10.79 4.68 5.96
C ALA A 133 -11.40 6.05 5.65
N ALA A 134 -12.18 6.19 4.57
CA ALA A 134 -12.76 7.44 4.10
C ALA A 134 -11.73 8.57 3.91
N HIS A 135 -10.52 8.22 3.44
CA HIS A 135 -9.40 9.16 3.24
C HIS A 135 -8.93 9.89 4.52
N ASN A 136 -9.26 9.38 5.71
CA ASN A 136 -8.74 9.92 6.96
C ASN A 136 -7.48 9.16 7.40
N PRO A 137 -6.31 9.83 7.53
CA PRO A 137 -5.05 9.15 7.83
C PRO A 137 -5.03 8.43 9.18
N LEU A 138 -5.85 8.85 10.15
CA LEU A 138 -5.89 8.20 11.47
C LEU A 138 -6.63 6.86 11.42
N THR A 139 -7.75 6.80 10.67
CA THR A 139 -8.53 5.56 10.51
C THR A 139 -7.87 4.57 9.56
N ILE A 140 -6.96 5.02 8.68
CA ILE A 140 -6.16 4.14 7.81
C ILE A 140 -5.40 3.10 8.63
N VAL A 141 -4.81 3.46 9.77
CA VAL A 141 -4.05 2.52 10.61
C VAL A 141 -4.96 1.38 11.08
N LEU A 142 -6.14 1.71 11.61
CA LEU A 142 -7.09 0.72 12.08
C LEU A 142 -7.61 -0.19 10.95
N MET A 143 -7.96 0.40 9.80
CA MET A 143 -8.45 -0.36 8.64
C MET A 143 -7.36 -1.24 8.03
N SER A 144 -6.12 -0.76 7.98
CA SER A 144 -4.97 -1.52 7.49
C SER A 144 -4.69 -2.73 8.38
N LEU A 145 -4.80 -2.58 9.71
CA LEU A 145 -4.64 -3.67 10.66
C LEU A 145 -5.73 -4.73 10.48
N LEU A 146 -6.98 -4.30 10.32
CA LEU A 146 -8.11 -5.21 10.09
C LEU A 146 -7.91 -6.03 8.81
N LEU A 147 -7.55 -5.37 7.70
CA LEU A 147 -7.28 -6.07 6.44
C LEU A 147 -6.04 -6.96 6.53
N ALA A 148 -4.99 -6.54 7.23
CA ALA A 148 -3.79 -7.34 7.44
C ALA A 148 -4.10 -8.64 8.20
N VAL A 149 -4.97 -8.59 9.22
CA VAL A 149 -5.43 -9.79 9.96
C VAL A 149 -6.20 -10.73 9.03
N ILE A 150 -7.09 -10.21 8.18
CA ILE A 150 -7.84 -11.03 7.22
C ILE A 150 -6.91 -11.70 6.21
N ILE A 151 -5.94 -10.95 5.68
CA ILE A 151 -4.99 -11.46 4.69
C ILE A 151 -4.07 -12.52 5.33
N ALA A 152 -3.43 -12.21 6.45
CA ALA A 152 -2.51 -13.13 7.12
C ALA A 152 -3.22 -14.38 7.66
N GLY A 153 -4.44 -14.22 8.20
CA GLY A 153 -5.29 -15.34 8.60
C GLY A 153 -5.75 -16.17 7.41
N GLY A 154 -6.10 -15.50 6.31
CA GLY A 154 -6.47 -16.14 5.04
C GLY A 154 -5.32 -16.95 4.43
N ASP A 155 -4.10 -16.41 4.44
CA ASP A 155 -2.90 -17.11 3.98
C ASP A 155 -2.59 -18.35 4.85
N SER A 156 -2.76 -18.24 6.17
CA SER A 156 -2.58 -19.38 7.08
C SER A 156 -3.60 -20.49 6.79
N LEU A 157 -4.88 -20.13 6.58
CA LEU A 157 -5.93 -21.08 6.23
C LEU A 157 -5.75 -21.68 4.83
N GLN A 158 -5.21 -20.93 3.87
CA GLN A 158 -4.85 -21.48 2.56
C GLN A 158 -3.80 -22.59 2.67
N ILE A 159 -2.80 -22.39 3.53
CA ILE A 159 -1.72 -23.37 3.75
C ILE A 159 -2.27 -24.61 4.47
N ASP A 160 -3.03 -24.43 5.54
CA ASP A 160 -3.45 -25.54 6.40
C ASP A 160 -4.64 -26.34 5.82
N GLN A 161 -5.56 -25.66 5.13
CA GLN A 161 -6.84 -26.24 4.70
C GLN A 161 -6.99 -26.29 3.17
N HIS A 162 -5.92 -26.00 2.41
CA HIS A 162 -5.91 -26.02 0.93
C HIS A 162 -7.03 -25.17 0.29
N LEU A 163 -7.41 -24.06 0.94
CA LEU A 163 -8.39 -23.15 0.38
C LEU A 163 -7.86 -22.45 -0.88
N PRO A 164 -8.71 -22.16 -1.88
CA PRO A 164 -8.33 -21.31 -2.99
C PRO A 164 -8.06 -19.86 -2.53
N PHE A 165 -7.09 -19.19 -3.15
CA PHE A 165 -6.81 -17.76 -2.93
C PHE A 165 -8.04 -16.85 -3.14
N ALA A 166 -8.97 -17.29 -3.99
CA ALA A 166 -10.25 -16.61 -4.21
C ALA A 166 -11.06 -16.41 -2.92
N SER A 167 -10.94 -17.29 -1.93
CA SER A 167 -11.66 -17.18 -0.65
C SER A 167 -11.23 -15.95 0.15
N VAL A 168 -9.94 -15.60 0.15
CA VAL A 168 -9.45 -14.39 0.84
C VAL A 168 -9.96 -13.13 0.15
N ASN A 169 -9.97 -13.12 -1.19
CA ASN A 169 -10.54 -12.01 -1.97
C ASN A 169 -12.03 -11.82 -1.70
N LEU A 170 -12.80 -12.90 -1.56
CA LEU A 170 -14.22 -12.85 -1.19
C LEU A 170 -14.42 -12.23 0.19
N LEU A 171 -13.58 -12.59 1.18
CA LEU A 171 -13.65 -11.99 2.52
C LEU A 171 -13.31 -10.50 2.51
N MET A 172 -12.30 -10.09 1.73
CA MET A 172 -11.97 -8.67 1.55
C MET A 172 -13.12 -7.90 0.88
N ALA A 173 -13.72 -8.45 -0.17
CA ALA A 173 -14.87 -7.85 -0.84
C ALA A 173 -16.09 -7.75 0.09
N LEU A 174 -16.38 -8.80 0.87
CA LEU A 174 -17.46 -8.79 1.85
C LEU A 174 -17.24 -7.70 2.90
N THR A 175 -16.01 -7.54 3.39
CA THR A 175 -15.66 -6.49 4.36
C THR A 175 -15.96 -5.10 3.79
N LEU A 176 -15.61 -4.85 2.52
CA LEU A 176 -15.97 -3.61 1.82
C LEU A 176 -17.49 -3.41 1.71
N PHE A 177 -18.23 -4.45 1.32
CA PHE A 177 -19.69 -4.37 1.23
C PHE A 177 -20.34 -4.07 2.58
N VAL A 178 -19.87 -4.67 3.66
CA VAL A 178 -20.37 -4.40 5.01
C VAL A 178 -20.11 -2.96 5.41
N VAL A 179 -18.89 -2.45 5.24
CA VAL A 179 -18.56 -1.06 5.59
C VAL A 179 -19.33 -0.06 4.71
N LEU A 180 -19.45 -0.34 3.40
CA LEU A 180 -20.25 0.48 2.50
C LEU A 180 -21.73 0.50 2.92
N ALA A 181 -22.31 -0.65 3.25
CA ALA A 181 -23.71 -0.76 3.68
C ALA A 181 -23.97 -0.04 5.01
N LEU A 182 -23.02 -0.10 5.95
CA LEU A 182 -23.11 0.64 7.21
C LEU A 182 -23.01 2.15 6.98
N ARG A 183 -22.11 2.57 6.10
CA ARG A 183 -21.92 3.99 5.76
C ARG A 183 -23.13 4.57 5.02
N SER A 184 -23.67 3.86 4.03
CA SER A 184 -24.85 4.31 3.28
C SER A 184 -26.07 4.46 4.19
N ARG A 185 -26.23 3.58 5.18
CA ARG A 185 -27.24 3.73 6.23
C ARG A 185 -27.04 4.98 7.08
N SER A 186 -25.80 5.33 7.41
CA SER A 186 -25.51 6.55 8.17
C SER A 186 -25.82 7.83 7.38
N GLU A 187 -25.65 7.80 6.05
CA GLU A 187 -25.96 8.95 5.19
C GLU A 187 -27.47 9.07 4.93
N ALA A 188 -28.21 7.95 4.85
CA ALA A 188 -29.66 7.95 4.70
C ALA A 188 -30.45 8.41 5.96
N MET A 189 -29.79 8.48 7.12
CA MET A 189 -30.38 8.92 8.39
C MET A 189 -30.07 10.39 8.73
N ARG A 190 -29.35 11.11 7.86
CA ARG A 190 -29.05 12.55 7.97
C ARG A 190 -29.86 13.34 6.94
#